data_AF-A0A1Y3BGG0-F1
#
_entry.id   AF-A0A1Y3BGG0-F1
#
_cell.length_a   1.000
_cell.length_b   1.000
_cell.length_c   1.000
_cell.angle_alpha   90.00
_cell.angle_beta   90.00
_cell.angle_gamma   90.00
#
_symmetry.space_group_name_H-M   'P 1'
#
loop_
_entity.id
_entity.type
_entity.pdbx_description
1 polymer ?
#
loop_
_entity_poly.entity_id
_entity_poly.type
_entity_poly.pdbx_seq_one_letter_code
_entity_poly.pdbx_strand_id
1 'polypeptide(L)'
;MWKLKKSSLNRVIPVPSDIEITSAHKCKPIRQLCSEIGLDEHEYELYGHYKAKIDRIIPDKFDQEKMGKYVIVAGMTPTPLGEGKSTTTIGLAQALSGHLNRNTIACIRQPSQGPTFGIKGGAAGGGYSQVIPMDEFNLHLTGDIHAISAANNLVAAAIDARYFHESTQKDSALYDRLVPKHPNKPRKFSKIQLRRLEKLGIPTEIHPDQLTEEQKSEFSRLNIDIDTIIWNRVVDCNDRYLRSITIGQAPTEK
;
A
#
# COMPACT_ATOMS: atom_id res chain seq x y z
N MET A 1 -1.08 15.52 -28.60
CA MET A 1 0.17 14.83 -28.19
C MET A 1 0.91 15.69 -27.19
N TRP A 2 1.63 15.09 -26.25
CA TRP A 2 2.37 15.80 -25.21
C TRP A 2 3.59 16.52 -25.79
N LYS A 3 3.91 17.70 -25.27
CA LYS A 3 5.09 18.49 -25.69
C LYS A 3 6.25 18.21 -24.73
N LEU A 4 6.74 16.97 -24.73
CA LEU A 4 7.78 16.53 -23.80
C LEU A 4 9.15 17.14 -24.14
N LYS A 5 9.81 17.80 -23.17
CA LYS A 5 11.21 18.18 -23.30
C LYS A 5 12.09 16.97 -22.99
N LYS A 6 12.62 16.30 -24.00
CA LYS A 6 13.40 15.07 -23.80
C LYS A 6 14.77 15.38 -23.18
N SER A 7 15.18 14.57 -22.20
CA SER A 7 16.55 14.60 -21.69
C SER A 7 17.49 13.89 -22.67
N SER A 8 18.69 14.44 -22.89
CA SER A 8 19.72 13.78 -23.68
C SER A 8 20.35 12.62 -22.90
N LEU A 9 20.54 11.49 -23.58
CA LEU A 9 21.21 10.32 -23.01
C LEU A 9 22.64 10.23 -23.56
N ASN A 10 23.63 10.43 -22.70
CA ASN A 10 25.04 10.30 -23.07
C ASN A 10 25.49 8.87 -22.75
N ARG A 11 25.59 8.04 -23.80
CA ARG A 11 26.02 6.65 -23.67
C ARG A 11 27.54 6.55 -23.67
N VAL A 12 28.09 5.75 -22.78
CA VAL A 12 29.51 5.47 -22.60
C VAL A 12 29.75 3.99 -22.83
N ILE A 13 30.92 3.66 -23.38
CA ILE A 13 31.37 2.28 -23.63
C ILE A 13 32.77 2.13 -23.00
N PRO A 14 33.02 1.13 -22.13
CA PRO A 14 32.07 0.11 -21.66
C PRO A 14 30.92 0.71 -20.83
N VAL A 15 29.77 0.02 -20.78
CA VAL A 15 28.58 0.48 -20.03
C VAL A 15 28.94 0.53 -18.54
N PRO A 16 28.82 1.70 -17.88
CA PRO A 16 29.10 1.82 -16.44
C PRO A 16 28.11 1.04 -15.59
N SER A 17 28.37 0.96 -14.29
CA SER A 17 27.41 0.40 -13.34
C SER A 17 26.11 1.22 -13.30
N ASP A 18 25.01 0.56 -12.91
CA ASP A 18 23.69 1.17 -12.87
C ASP A 18 23.62 2.45 -12.02
N ILE A 19 24.35 2.46 -10.89
CA ILE A 19 24.43 3.60 -9.98
C ILE A 19 25.20 4.76 -10.61
N GLU A 20 26.31 4.50 -11.32
CA GLU A 20 27.10 5.54 -12.00
C GLU A 20 26.28 6.21 -13.11
N ILE A 21 25.48 5.44 -13.85
CA ILE A 21 24.57 5.98 -14.87
C ILE A 21 23.53 6.90 -14.24
N THR A 22 22.91 6.47 -13.14
CA THR A 22 21.92 7.28 -12.42
C THR A 22 22.54 8.55 -11.84
N SER A 23 23.68 8.46 -11.16
CA SER A 23 24.36 9.60 -10.53
C SER A 23 24.86 10.64 -11.55
N ALA A 24 25.23 10.22 -12.76
CA ALA A 24 25.62 11.14 -13.83
C ALA A 24 24.42 11.84 -14.49
N HIS A 25 23.18 11.36 -14.29
CA HIS A 25 22.00 11.89 -14.95
C HIS A 25 21.36 13.05 -14.18
N LYS A 26 21.11 14.17 -14.86
CA LYS A 26 20.33 15.28 -14.30
C LYS A 26 18.84 15.00 -14.43
N CYS A 27 18.20 14.64 -13.32
CA CYS A 27 16.75 14.41 -13.28
C CYS A 27 15.96 15.66 -13.69
N LYS A 28 14.91 15.45 -14.50
CA LYS A 28 13.94 16.50 -14.82
C LYS A 28 13.06 16.76 -13.59
N PRO A 29 12.84 18.01 -13.17
CA PRO A 29 11.87 18.32 -12.12
C PRO A 29 10.49 17.75 -12.45
N ILE A 30 9.86 17.05 -11.50
CA ILE A 30 8.60 16.35 -11.76
C ILE A 30 7.46 17.31 -12.11
N ARG A 31 7.46 18.52 -11.52
CA ARG A 31 6.54 19.61 -11.86
C ARG A 31 6.55 19.93 -13.36
N GLN A 32 7.73 19.93 -13.96
CA GLN A 32 7.87 20.15 -15.41
C GLN A 32 7.24 19.01 -16.19
N LEU A 33 7.48 17.75 -15.80
CA LEU A 33 6.84 16.60 -16.45
C LEU A 33 5.31 16.64 -16.34
N CYS A 34 4.77 16.94 -15.15
CA CYS A 34 3.34 17.08 -14.91
C CYS A 34 2.70 18.10 -15.88
N SER A 35 3.30 19.27 -16.02
CA SER A 35 2.83 20.29 -16.98
C SER A 35 2.92 19.79 -18.44
N GLU A 36 4.01 19.12 -18.84
CA GLU A 36 4.19 18.61 -20.20
C GLU A 36 3.16 17.52 -20.59
N ILE A 37 2.67 16.76 -19.61
CA ILE A 37 1.63 15.74 -19.81
C ILE A 37 0.20 16.27 -19.62
N GLY A 38 0.05 17.55 -19.26
CA GLY A 38 -1.24 18.22 -19.13
C GLY A 38 -1.93 18.02 -17.78
N LEU A 39 -1.16 17.91 -16.69
CA LEU A 39 -1.68 17.98 -15.32
C LEU A 39 -1.59 19.39 -14.77
N ASP A 40 -2.65 19.82 -14.08
CA ASP A 40 -2.69 21.08 -13.35
C ASP A 40 -2.06 20.93 -11.95
N GLU A 41 -1.60 22.04 -11.35
CA GLU A 41 -0.89 22.01 -10.06
C GLU A 41 -1.70 21.46 -8.88
N HIS A 42 -3.03 21.47 -8.97
CA HIS A 42 -3.92 20.92 -7.96
C HIS A 42 -4.23 19.42 -8.17
N GLU A 43 -3.81 18.84 -9.30
CA GLU A 43 -4.03 17.41 -9.62
C GLU A 43 -2.85 16.53 -9.15
N TYR A 44 -1.87 17.08 -8.44
CA TYR A 44 -0.76 16.32 -7.89
C TYR A 44 -0.14 16.96 -6.65
N GLU A 45 0.44 16.11 -5.80
CA GLU A 45 1.18 16.51 -4.60
C GLU A 45 2.66 16.16 -4.77
N LEU A 46 3.54 17.14 -4.53
CA LEU A 46 4.99 16.97 -4.70
C LEU A 46 5.63 16.23 -3.51
N TYR A 47 6.49 15.27 -3.83
CA TYR A 47 7.36 14.55 -2.89
C TYR A 47 8.83 14.85 -3.23
N GLY A 48 9.29 16.01 -2.77
CA GLY A 48 10.56 16.58 -3.20
C GLY A 48 10.50 17.09 -4.65
N HIS A 49 11.65 17.16 -5.32
CA HIS A 49 11.75 17.80 -6.64
C HIS A 49 11.45 16.86 -7.82
N TYR A 50 11.53 15.54 -7.62
CA TYR A 50 11.54 14.54 -8.70
C TYR A 50 10.43 13.49 -8.61
N LYS A 51 9.53 13.58 -7.61
CA LYS A 51 8.43 12.64 -7.41
C LYS A 51 7.14 13.40 -7.08
N ALA A 52 6.01 12.85 -7.49
CA ALA A 52 4.70 13.38 -7.15
C ALA A 52 3.68 12.24 -7.02
N LYS A 53 2.69 12.40 -6.16
CA LYS A 53 1.46 11.62 -6.18
C LYS A 53 0.43 12.34 -7.03
N ILE A 54 -0.35 11.59 -7.79
CA ILE A 54 -1.41 12.15 -8.64
C ILE A 54 -2.72 12.10 -7.86
N ASP A 55 -3.39 13.25 -7.72
CA ASP A 55 -4.70 13.42 -7.08
C ASP A 55 -5.75 13.86 -8.12
N ARG A 56 -5.63 13.33 -9.34
CA ARG A 56 -6.58 13.62 -10.40
C ARG A 56 -7.86 12.84 -10.17
N ILE A 57 -8.98 13.55 -10.09
CA ILE A 57 -10.30 12.93 -10.04
C ILE A 57 -10.54 12.15 -11.34
N ILE A 58 -10.71 10.85 -11.20
CA ILE A 58 -10.98 9.95 -12.32
C ILE A 58 -12.50 9.92 -12.55
N PRO A 59 -12.99 10.22 -13.77
CA PRO A 59 -14.42 10.16 -14.05
C PRO A 59 -14.94 8.72 -14.04
N ASP A 60 -16.17 8.52 -13.55
CA ASP A 60 -16.82 7.19 -13.51
C ASP A 60 -17.06 6.59 -14.91
N LYS A 61 -17.12 7.44 -15.94
CA LYS A 61 -17.33 7.05 -17.33
C LYS A 61 -16.22 7.60 -18.20
N PHE A 62 -15.61 6.71 -18.98
CA PHE A 62 -14.58 7.05 -19.95
C PHE A 62 -15.14 7.03 -21.37
N ASP A 63 -14.64 7.96 -22.17
CA ASP A 63 -14.79 7.91 -23.62
C ASP A 63 -13.87 6.81 -24.17
N GLN A 64 -14.46 5.71 -24.64
CA GLN A 64 -13.70 4.56 -25.14
C GLN A 64 -12.83 4.91 -26.36
N GLU A 65 -13.22 5.89 -27.17
CA GLU A 65 -12.44 6.32 -28.32
C GLU A 65 -11.16 7.05 -27.91
N LYS A 66 -11.14 7.62 -26.70
CA LYS A 66 -9.99 8.31 -26.12
C LYS A 66 -9.10 7.40 -25.26
N MET A 67 -9.44 6.13 -25.11
CA MET A 67 -8.61 5.19 -24.35
C MET A 67 -7.31 4.87 -25.09
N GLY A 68 -6.20 4.95 -24.37
CA GLY A 68 -4.89 4.53 -24.87
C GLY A 68 -4.81 3.02 -25.09
N LYS A 69 -3.76 2.58 -25.79
CA LYS A 69 -3.46 1.14 -25.91
C LYS A 69 -2.78 0.64 -24.64
N TYR A 70 -3.23 -0.51 -24.13
CA TYR A 70 -2.61 -1.18 -23.00
C TYR A 70 -1.67 -2.28 -23.50
N VAL A 71 -0.39 -2.18 -23.14
CA VAL A 71 0.66 -3.12 -23.55
C VAL A 71 1.23 -3.78 -22.32
N ILE A 72 1.15 -5.12 -22.26
CA ILE A 72 1.72 -5.91 -21.17
C ILE A 72 3.08 -6.46 -21.61
N VAL A 73 4.11 -6.17 -20.83
CA VAL A 73 5.43 -6.80 -20.99
C VAL A 73 5.52 -7.97 -20.01
N ALA A 74 5.50 -9.18 -20.56
CA ALA A 74 5.68 -10.42 -19.81
C ALA A 74 7.12 -10.93 -19.95
N GLY A 75 7.47 -11.95 -19.17
CA GLY A 75 8.71 -12.69 -19.36
C GLY A 75 8.51 -14.17 -19.10
N MET A 76 9.49 -14.97 -19.51
CA MET A 76 9.54 -16.39 -19.22
C MET A 76 9.75 -16.67 -17.73
N THR A 77 9.69 -17.95 -17.35
CA THR A 77 10.04 -18.43 -16.01
C THR A 77 11.42 -17.87 -15.61
N PRO A 78 11.56 -17.29 -14.40
CA PRO A 78 12.82 -16.69 -13.97
C PRO A 78 13.99 -17.67 -14.00
N THR A 79 15.14 -17.18 -14.45
CA THR A 79 16.44 -17.86 -14.49
C THR A 79 17.46 -17.06 -13.67
N PRO A 80 18.53 -17.69 -13.17
CA PRO A 80 19.58 -16.99 -12.41
C PRO A 80 20.27 -15.85 -13.18
N LEU A 81 20.22 -15.86 -14.51
CA LEU A 81 20.83 -14.85 -15.37
C LEU A 81 20.00 -13.55 -15.45
N GLY A 82 18.73 -13.58 -15.02
CA GLY A 82 17.81 -12.45 -15.07
C GLY A 82 17.30 -12.13 -16.48
N GLU A 83 16.02 -11.78 -16.59
CA GLU A 83 15.35 -11.61 -17.91
C GLU A 83 15.21 -10.13 -18.32
N GLY A 84 15.57 -9.19 -17.44
CA GLY A 84 15.49 -7.77 -17.75
C GLY A 84 14.08 -7.22 -18.00
N LYS A 85 13.02 -7.83 -17.43
CA LYS A 85 11.62 -7.41 -17.65
C LYS A 85 11.39 -5.91 -17.43
N SER A 86 11.82 -5.36 -16.29
CA SER A 86 11.69 -3.92 -16.00
C SER A 86 12.49 -3.07 -16.98
N THR A 87 13.71 -3.50 -17.31
CA THR A 87 14.59 -2.85 -18.31
C THR A 87 13.90 -2.76 -19.67
N THR A 88 13.26 -3.84 -20.11
CA THR A 88 12.50 -3.90 -21.35
C THR A 88 11.26 -3.00 -21.32
N THR A 89 10.49 -2.99 -20.22
CA THR A 89 9.34 -2.10 -20.06
C THR A 89 9.72 -0.62 -20.18
N ILE A 90 10.80 -0.22 -19.50
CA ILE A 90 11.28 1.16 -19.52
C ILE A 90 11.85 1.50 -20.90
N GLY A 91 12.66 0.61 -21.48
CA GLY A 91 13.23 0.77 -22.82
C GLY A 91 12.15 0.88 -23.91
N LEU A 92 11.07 0.12 -23.81
CA LEU A 92 9.93 0.21 -24.72
C LEU A 92 9.24 1.57 -24.62
N ALA A 93 9.01 2.07 -23.40
CA ALA A 93 8.44 3.40 -23.21
C ALA A 93 9.36 4.51 -23.72
N GLN A 94 10.68 4.39 -23.49
CA GLN A 94 11.69 5.29 -24.05
C GLN A 94 11.70 5.25 -25.59
N ALA A 95 11.55 4.08 -26.22
CA ALA A 95 11.47 3.94 -27.67
C ALA A 95 10.21 4.62 -28.23
N LEU A 96 9.04 4.31 -27.67
CA LEU A 96 7.76 4.86 -28.11
C LEU A 96 7.70 6.38 -27.92
N SER A 97 8.12 6.89 -26.75
CA SER A 97 8.02 8.31 -26.44
C SER A 97 9.21 9.12 -26.94
N GLY A 98 10.43 8.64 -26.69
CA GLY A 98 11.68 9.30 -27.02
C GLY A 98 12.02 9.28 -28.51
N HIS A 99 11.73 8.18 -29.22
CA HIS A 99 12.10 8.04 -30.63
C HIS A 99 10.91 8.14 -31.59
N LEU A 100 9.73 7.63 -31.20
CA LEU A 100 8.55 7.60 -32.07
C LEU A 100 7.51 8.69 -31.77
N ASN A 101 7.78 9.57 -30.80
CA ASN A 101 6.91 10.67 -30.40
C ASN A 101 5.49 10.23 -30.02
N ARG A 102 5.31 9.04 -29.44
CA ARG A 102 4.01 8.56 -28.95
C ARG A 102 3.86 8.89 -27.47
N ASN A 103 2.69 9.36 -27.06
CA ASN A 103 2.35 9.50 -25.65
C ASN A 103 2.37 8.12 -24.99
N THR A 104 3.24 7.90 -24.01
CA THR A 104 3.45 6.59 -23.38
C THR A 104 3.90 6.78 -21.94
N ILE A 105 3.35 5.97 -21.04
CA ILE A 105 3.73 5.88 -19.63
C ILE A 105 4.12 4.44 -19.34
N ALA A 106 5.26 4.24 -18.68
CA ALA A 106 5.63 2.95 -18.13
C ALA A 106 5.08 2.83 -16.70
N CYS A 107 4.38 1.74 -16.42
CA CYS A 107 3.92 1.40 -15.07
C CYS A 107 4.73 0.21 -14.55
N ILE A 108 5.42 0.40 -13.43
CA ILE A 108 6.19 -0.65 -12.75
C ILE A 108 5.83 -0.71 -11.26
N ARG A 109 6.13 -1.83 -10.60
CA ARG A 109 5.89 -2.01 -9.17
C ARG A 109 6.99 -1.35 -8.34
N GLN A 110 6.61 -0.76 -7.21
CA GLN A 110 7.57 -0.36 -6.19
C GLN A 110 8.30 -1.61 -5.63
N PRO A 111 9.63 -1.59 -5.50
CA PRO A 111 10.36 -2.63 -4.79
C PRO A 111 10.18 -2.54 -3.28
N SER A 112 10.23 -3.69 -2.62
CA SER A 112 10.39 -3.77 -1.16
C SER A 112 11.79 -3.28 -0.77
N GLN A 113 11.89 -2.58 0.36
CA GLN A 113 13.14 -2.05 0.89
C GLN A 113 14.06 -3.16 1.42
N GLY A 114 13.51 -4.22 2.00
CA GLY A 114 14.29 -5.32 2.62
C GLY A 114 15.36 -5.91 1.68
N PRO A 115 15.01 -6.35 0.47
CA PRO A 115 15.96 -6.88 -0.52
C PRO A 115 17.08 -5.94 -0.93
N THR A 116 16.87 -4.60 -0.88
CA THR A 116 17.88 -3.59 -1.20
C THR A 116 19.11 -3.70 -0.30
N PHE A 117 18.93 -4.14 0.95
CA PHE A 117 20.01 -4.37 1.92
C PHE A 117 20.54 -5.81 1.92
N GLY A 118 20.08 -6.65 0.98
CA GLY A 118 20.48 -8.04 0.84
C GLY A 118 21.24 -8.28 -0.47
N ILE A 119 20.82 -9.33 -1.20
CA ILE A 119 21.50 -9.83 -2.40
C ILE A 119 21.01 -9.10 -3.68
N LYS A 120 19.83 -8.48 -3.64
CA LYS A 120 19.16 -7.99 -4.85
C LYS A 120 19.41 -6.49 -5.04
N GLY A 121 20.32 -6.17 -5.96
CA GLY A 121 20.45 -4.82 -6.52
C GLY A 121 19.17 -4.35 -7.22
N GLY A 122 18.99 -3.03 -7.29
CA GLY A 122 17.72 -2.31 -7.52
C GLY A 122 16.78 -2.86 -8.60
N ALA A 123 15.47 -2.78 -8.34
CA ALA A 123 14.42 -3.30 -9.23
C ALA A 123 13.95 -2.29 -10.29
N ALA A 124 14.69 -1.19 -10.46
CA ALA A 124 14.30 -0.02 -11.24
C ALA A 124 14.58 -0.13 -12.75
N GLY A 125 15.03 -1.29 -13.25
CA GLY A 125 15.55 -1.44 -14.62
C GLY A 125 17.06 -1.71 -14.61
N GLY A 126 17.75 -1.37 -15.70
CA GLY A 126 19.20 -1.57 -15.80
C GLY A 126 19.81 -0.84 -17.00
N GLY A 127 21.11 -0.56 -16.93
CA GLY A 127 21.84 0.22 -17.91
C GLY A 127 21.22 1.61 -18.13
N TYR A 128 20.96 1.97 -19.38
CA TYR A 128 20.34 3.26 -19.72
C TYR A 128 18.79 3.26 -19.68
N SER A 129 18.19 2.13 -19.32
CA SER A 129 16.73 1.94 -19.22
C SER A 129 16.34 1.71 -17.77
N GLN A 130 16.36 2.79 -16.99
CA GLN A 130 16.12 2.78 -15.54
C GLN A 130 15.11 3.86 -15.13
N VAL A 131 14.46 3.64 -13.99
CA VAL A 131 13.76 4.68 -13.24
C VAL A 131 14.74 5.41 -12.33
N ILE A 132 14.67 6.74 -12.34
CA ILE A 132 15.51 7.64 -11.56
C ILE A 132 14.62 8.63 -10.79
N PRO A 133 15.03 9.07 -9.57
CA PRO A 133 16.22 8.67 -8.83
C PRO A 133 16.15 7.25 -8.25
N MET A 134 17.18 6.43 -8.48
CA MET A 134 17.17 5.00 -8.14
C MET A 134 17.25 4.73 -6.63
N ASP A 135 17.99 5.57 -5.90
CA ASP A 135 18.12 5.54 -4.45
C ASP A 135 16.79 5.76 -3.75
N GLU A 136 16.06 6.81 -4.13
CA GLU A 136 14.72 7.07 -3.60
C GLU A 136 13.72 5.96 -3.99
N PHE A 137 13.84 5.41 -5.20
CA PHE A 137 12.95 4.35 -5.68
C PHE A 137 13.11 3.02 -4.93
N ASN A 138 14.33 2.68 -4.50
CA ASN A 138 14.62 1.42 -3.79
C ASN A 138 14.46 1.50 -2.26
N LEU A 139 14.21 2.69 -1.72
CA LEU A 139 14.03 2.92 -0.28
C LEU A 139 12.57 3.29 0.01
N HIS A 140 12.33 4.47 0.58
CA HIS A 140 11.02 4.85 1.09
C HIS A 140 10.05 5.34 0.01
N LEU A 141 10.55 5.71 -1.17
CA LEU A 141 9.80 6.31 -2.27
C LEU A 141 8.87 7.45 -1.80
N THR A 142 7.57 7.17 -1.63
CA THR A 142 6.56 8.12 -1.12
C THR A 142 5.84 7.62 0.14
N GLY A 143 6.34 6.55 0.77
CA GLY A 143 5.81 5.99 2.02
C GLY A 143 4.71 4.93 1.86
N ASP A 144 4.44 4.45 0.64
CA ASP A 144 3.31 3.53 0.38
C ASP A 144 3.41 2.21 1.16
N ILE A 145 4.58 1.58 1.15
CA ILE A 145 4.81 0.33 1.91
C ILE A 145 4.76 0.57 3.43
N HIS A 146 5.18 1.75 3.90
CA HIS A 146 5.05 2.14 5.32
C HIS A 146 3.58 2.25 5.71
N ALA A 147 2.75 2.88 4.87
CA ALA A 147 1.31 2.98 5.09
C ALA A 147 0.63 1.61 5.10
N ILE A 148 0.99 0.71 4.16
CA ILE A 148 0.50 -0.67 4.13
C ILE A 148 0.90 -1.42 5.41
N SER A 149 2.16 -1.29 5.83
CA SER A 149 2.68 -1.94 7.03
C SER A 149 1.96 -1.45 8.29
N ALA A 150 1.75 -0.13 8.41
CA ALA A 150 1.01 0.46 9.52
C ALA A 150 -0.44 -0.03 9.55
N ALA A 151 -1.13 -0.05 8.40
CA ALA A 151 -2.50 -0.54 8.31
C ALA A 151 -2.61 -2.03 8.68
N ASN A 152 -1.73 -2.88 8.14
CA ASN A 152 -1.71 -4.31 8.44
C ASN A 152 -1.47 -4.57 9.94
N ASN A 153 -0.50 -3.87 10.52
CA ASN A 153 -0.14 -4.05 11.93
C ASN A 153 -1.18 -3.45 12.87
N LEU A 154 -1.92 -2.41 12.45
CA LEU A 154 -3.06 -1.90 13.20
C LEU A 154 -4.18 -2.95 13.30
N VAL A 155 -4.45 -3.69 12.22
CA VAL A 155 -5.41 -4.81 12.25
C VAL A 155 -4.94 -5.90 13.21
N ALA A 156 -3.67 -6.29 13.13
CA ALA A 156 -3.10 -7.28 14.05
C ALA A 156 -3.20 -6.83 15.53
N ALA A 157 -2.86 -5.58 15.82
CA ALA A 157 -2.98 -5.01 17.15
C ALA A 157 -4.44 -4.95 17.64
N ALA A 158 -5.39 -4.64 16.75
CA ALA A 158 -6.81 -4.64 17.08
C ALA A 158 -7.34 -6.04 17.41
N ILE A 159 -6.85 -7.08 16.72
CA ILE A 159 -7.20 -8.49 17.01
C ILE A 159 -6.69 -8.89 18.41
N ASP A 160 -5.42 -8.60 18.71
CA ASP A 160 -4.83 -8.95 20.01
C ASP A 160 -5.51 -8.19 21.16
N ALA A 161 -5.70 -6.87 21.00
CA ALA A 161 -6.39 -6.05 22.00
C ALA A 161 -7.84 -6.53 22.22
N ARG A 162 -8.50 -6.96 21.14
CA ARG A 162 -9.85 -7.50 21.21
C ARG A 162 -9.88 -8.80 22.01
N TYR A 163 -8.98 -9.74 21.72
CA TYR A 163 -8.85 -10.99 22.46
C TYR A 163 -8.54 -10.72 23.95
N PHE A 164 -7.56 -9.88 24.24
CA PHE A 164 -7.15 -9.54 25.61
C PHE A 164 -8.29 -8.95 26.43
N HIS A 165 -9.08 -8.02 25.86
CA HIS A 165 -10.22 -7.46 26.57
C HIS A 165 -11.37 -8.47 26.75
N GLU A 166 -11.60 -9.37 25.80
CA GLU A 166 -12.59 -10.44 25.97
C GLU A 166 -12.20 -11.46 27.03
N SER A 167 -10.91 -11.78 27.18
CA SER A 167 -10.43 -12.76 28.16
C SER A 167 -10.40 -12.21 29.59
N THR A 168 -10.15 -10.91 29.76
CA THR A 168 -9.93 -10.29 31.08
C THR A 168 -11.15 -9.57 31.66
N GLN A 169 -12.09 -9.14 30.82
CA GLN A 169 -13.19 -8.28 31.26
C GLN A 169 -14.53 -9.02 31.37
N LYS A 170 -15.38 -8.53 32.27
CA LYS A 170 -16.76 -8.98 32.41
C LYS A 170 -17.61 -8.50 31.22
N ASP A 171 -18.61 -9.30 30.86
CA ASP A 171 -19.50 -9.04 29.72
C ASP A 171 -20.23 -7.70 29.83
N SER A 172 -20.68 -7.35 31.03
CA SER A 172 -21.31 -6.06 31.31
C SER A 172 -20.38 -4.88 31.02
N ALA A 173 -19.09 -5.00 31.37
CA ALA A 173 -18.10 -3.97 31.11
C ALA A 173 -17.73 -3.89 29.62
N LEU A 174 -17.73 -5.00 28.89
CA LEU A 174 -17.54 -5.02 27.44
C LEU A 174 -18.72 -4.35 26.72
N TYR A 175 -19.94 -4.73 27.12
CA TYR A 175 -21.17 -4.15 26.58
C TYR A 175 -21.23 -2.64 26.80
N ASP A 176 -20.93 -2.18 28.01
CA ASP A 176 -20.96 -0.77 28.37
C ASP A 176 -19.92 0.06 27.59
N ARG A 177 -18.82 -0.54 27.11
CA ARG A 177 -17.87 0.13 26.21
C ARG A 177 -18.34 0.17 24.76
N LEU A 178 -19.01 -0.89 24.30
CA LEU A 178 -19.57 -0.94 22.94
C LEU A 178 -20.80 -0.02 22.80
N VAL A 179 -21.60 0.10 23.85
CA VAL A 179 -22.80 0.93 23.90
C VAL A 179 -22.73 1.84 25.15
N PRO A 180 -21.97 2.93 25.08
CA PRO A 180 -21.74 3.79 26.24
C PRO A 180 -23.00 4.50 26.73
N LYS A 181 -23.11 4.67 28.06
CA LYS A 181 -24.08 5.58 28.68
C LYS A 181 -23.53 7.00 28.59
N HIS A 182 -24.26 7.89 27.94
CA HIS A 182 -23.96 9.31 27.98
C HIS A 182 -24.94 10.01 28.92
N PRO A 183 -24.46 10.91 29.80
CA PRO A 183 -25.36 11.75 30.57
C PRO A 183 -26.21 12.55 29.57
N ASN A 184 -27.52 12.32 29.60
CA ASN A 184 -28.55 12.97 28.76
C ASN A 184 -28.70 12.45 27.31
N LYS A 185 -28.17 11.27 26.96
CA LYS A 185 -28.54 10.62 25.69
C LYS A 185 -28.90 9.15 25.90
N PRO A 186 -30.00 8.65 25.31
CA PRO A 186 -30.31 7.23 25.35
C PRO A 186 -29.22 6.44 24.62
N ARG A 187 -28.95 5.22 25.09
CA ARG A 187 -28.10 4.29 24.37
C ARG A 187 -28.68 4.05 22.98
N LYS A 188 -27.81 3.99 21.97
CA LYS A 188 -28.23 3.73 20.59
C LYS A 188 -27.22 2.83 19.90
N PHE A 189 -27.73 1.83 19.19
CA PHE A 189 -26.90 1.01 18.31
C PHE A 189 -26.51 1.79 17.04
N SER A 190 -25.26 1.65 16.64
CA SER A 190 -24.75 2.06 15.33
C SER A 190 -25.22 1.11 14.23
N LYS A 191 -25.13 1.53 12.96
CA LYS A 191 -25.50 0.69 11.80
C LYS A 191 -24.79 -0.67 11.78
N ILE A 192 -23.53 -0.72 12.22
CA ILE A 192 -22.73 -1.96 12.27
C ILE A 192 -23.23 -2.88 13.39
N GLN A 193 -23.60 -2.31 14.54
CA GLN A 193 -24.14 -3.06 15.67
C GLN A 193 -25.51 -3.67 15.36
N LEU A 194 -26.37 -2.95 14.61
CA LEU A 194 -27.65 -3.51 14.16
C LEU A 194 -27.46 -4.76 13.28
N ARG A 195 -26.48 -4.73 12.35
CA ARG A 195 -26.13 -5.92 11.55
C ARG A 195 -25.62 -7.08 12.40
N ARG A 196 -24.96 -6.79 13.54
CA ARG A 196 -24.52 -7.82 14.49
C ARG A 196 -25.72 -8.46 15.19
N LEU A 197 -26.70 -7.66 15.63
CA LEU A 197 -27.93 -8.16 16.25
C LEU A 197 -28.72 -9.05 15.30
N GLU A 198 -28.88 -8.61 14.05
CA GLU A 198 -29.54 -9.38 12.99
C GLU A 198 -28.87 -10.75 12.79
N LYS A 199 -27.53 -10.79 12.72
CA LYS A 199 -26.78 -12.05 12.63
C LYS A 199 -26.94 -12.97 13.85
N LEU A 200 -27.23 -12.41 15.01
CA LEU A 200 -27.46 -13.14 16.26
C LEU A 200 -28.94 -13.54 16.43
N GLY A 201 -29.83 -13.14 15.52
CA GLY A 201 -31.27 -13.36 15.67
C GLY A 201 -31.92 -12.52 16.77
N ILE A 202 -31.27 -11.42 17.19
CA ILE A 202 -31.79 -10.49 18.19
C ILE A 202 -32.58 -9.39 17.46
N PRO A 203 -33.83 -9.06 17.88
CA PRO A 203 -34.64 -8.01 17.25
C PRO A 203 -33.89 -6.67 17.18
N THR A 204 -33.88 -6.02 16.02
CA THR A 204 -33.11 -4.78 15.80
C THR A 204 -33.76 -3.53 16.41
N GLU A 205 -35.05 -3.62 16.74
CA GLU A 205 -35.86 -2.57 17.35
C GLU A 205 -35.71 -2.53 18.87
N ILE A 206 -35.04 -3.52 19.47
CA ILE A 206 -34.89 -3.61 20.93
C ILE A 206 -34.08 -2.43 21.48
N HIS A 207 -34.51 -1.89 22.61
CA HIS A 207 -33.75 -0.85 23.29
C HIS A 207 -32.46 -1.46 23.88
N PRO A 208 -31.29 -0.80 23.81
CA PRO A 208 -30.04 -1.39 24.32
C PRO A 208 -30.05 -1.78 25.80
N ASP A 209 -30.90 -1.16 26.62
CA ASP A 209 -31.03 -1.50 28.04
C ASP A 209 -31.99 -2.69 28.31
N GLN A 210 -32.68 -3.18 27.28
CA GLN A 210 -33.62 -4.31 27.38
C GLN A 210 -32.99 -5.66 27.01
N LEU A 211 -31.74 -5.70 26.54
CA LEU A 211 -31.05 -6.95 26.27
C LEU A 211 -30.85 -7.75 27.57
N THR A 212 -31.06 -9.07 27.51
CA THR A 212 -30.70 -9.98 28.61
C THR A 212 -29.18 -10.06 28.77
N GLU A 213 -28.69 -10.60 29.89
CA GLU A 213 -27.25 -10.75 30.10
C GLU A 213 -26.61 -11.71 29.08
N GLU A 214 -27.34 -12.75 28.66
CA GLU A 214 -26.91 -13.68 27.60
C GLU A 214 -26.80 -12.96 26.26
N GLN A 215 -27.82 -12.16 25.90
CA GLN A 215 -27.80 -11.39 24.66
C GLN A 215 -26.69 -10.33 24.65
N LYS A 216 -26.42 -9.69 25.79
CA LYS A 216 -25.29 -8.77 25.94
C LYS A 216 -23.97 -9.50 25.77
N SER A 217 -23.83 -10.72 26.30
CA SER A 217 -22.64 -11.56 26.15
C SER A 217 -22.41 -11.93 24.68
N GLU A 218 -23.40 -12.50 24.00
CA GLU A 218 -23.32 -12.90 22.59
C GLU A 218 -23.06 -11.71 21.66
N PHE A 219 -23.70 -10.58 21.93
CA PHE A 219 -23.46 -9.34 21.20
C PHE A 219 -22.03 -8.83 21.40
N SER A 220 -21.54 -8.86 22.64
CA SER A 220 -20.28 -8.24 23.02
C SER A 220 -19.06 -9.10 22.72
N ARG A 221 -19.18 -10.43 22.67
CA ARG A 221 -18.07 -11.35 22.41
C ARG A 221 -18.00 -11.76 20.94
N LEU A 222 -16.77 -11.83 20.42
CA LEU A 222 -16.46 -12.43 19.12
C LEU A 222 -16.00 -13.89 19.29
N ASN A 223 -15.55 -14.28 20.49
CA ASN A 223 -15.08 -15.63 20.78
C ASN A 223 -13.98 -16.07 19.79
N ILE A 224 -12.98 -15.21 19.62
CA ILE A 224 -11.84 -15.47 18.72
C ILE A 224 -11.04 -16.65 19.27
N ASP A 225 -10.89 -17.68 18.44
CA ASP A 225 -9.95 -18.79 18.70
C ASP A 225 -8.54 -18.37 18.23
N ILE A 226 -7.63 -18.22 19.20
CA ILE A 226 -6.27 -17.72 18.96
C ILE A 226 -5.45 -18.66 18.07
N ASP A 227 -5.72 -19.96 18.11
CA ASP A 227 -4.98 -20.97 17.34
C ASP A 227 -5.37 -20.96 15.86
N THR A 228 -6.46 -20.27 15.51
CA THR A 228 -6.97 -20.15 14.14
C THR A 228 -6.64 -18.81 13.47
N ILE A 229 -5.96 -17.89 14.17
CA ILE A 229 -5.61 -16.59 13.63
C ILE A 229 -4.58 -16.75 12.50
N ILE A 230 -4.99 -16.38 11.28
CA ILE A 230 -4.13 -16.38 10.08
C ILE A 230 -3.49 -15.02 9.78
N TRP A 231 -3.91 -13.95 10.49
CA TRP A 231 -3.47 -12.59 10.22
C TRP A 231 -2.14 -12.30 10.92
N ASN A 232 -1.08 -12.16 10.14
CA ASN A 232 0.27 -11.92 10.64
C ASN A 232 0.65 -10.44 10.64
N ARG A 233 1.56 -10.06 11.54
CA ARG A 233 2.27 -8.77 11.46
C ARG A 233 3.26 -8.78 10.31
N VAL A 234 3.59 -7.59 9.81
CA VAL A 234 4.52 -7.40 8.69
C VAL A 234 5.58 -6.35 9.02
N VAL A 235 6.75 -6.51 8.41
CA VAL A 235 7.84 -5.53 8.39
C VAL A 235 8.52 -5.58 7.02
N ASP A 236 8.87 -4.43 6.46
CA ASP A 236 9.61 -4.36 5.19
C ASP A 236 11.13 -4.48 5.39
N CYS A 237 11.53 -5.56 6.07
CA CYS A 237 12.92 -5.89 6.38
C CYS A 237 13.15 -7.39 6.17
N ASN A 238 14.39 -7.75 5.79
CA ASN A 238 14.79 -9.16 5.71
C ASN A 238 15.15 -9.70 7.10
N ASP A 239 14.14 -10.00 7.92
CA ASP A 239 14.34 -10.55 9.27
C ASP A 239 13.80 -11.99 9.37
N ARG A 240 14.72 -12.95 9.45
CA ARG A 240 14.36 -14.37 9.57
C ARG A 240 13.90 -14.77 10.98
N TYR A 241 14.21 -13.98 12.01
CA TYR A 241 13.83 -14.29 13.40
C TYR A 241 12.34 -14.07 13.65
N LEU A 242 11.66 -13.28 12.80
CA LEU A 242 10.22 -13.02 12.90
C LEU A 242 9.34 -14.05 12.18
N ARG A 243 9.92 -15.12 11.63
CA ARG A 243 9.15 -16.18 10.93
C ARG A 243 8.24 -16.98 11.85
N SER A 244 8.65 -17.14 13.11
CA SER A 244 7.89 -17.86 14.13
C SER A 244 8.21 -17.25 15.48
N ILE A 245 7.20 -16.69 16.13
CA ILE A 245 7.33 -15.94 17.39
C ILE A 245 6.20 -16.30 18.33
N THR A 246 6.39 -16.02 19.62
CA THR A 246 5.33 -16.01 20.62
C THR A 246 5.17 -14.59 21.15
N ILE A 247 3.95 -14.07 21.15
CA ILE A 247 3.61 -12.71 21.61
C ILE A 247 2.85 -12.75 22.95
N GLY A 248 2.51 -11.57 23.52
CA GLY A 248 1.70 -11.48 24.73
C GLY A 248 2.37 -12.01 26.00
N GLN A 249 3.70 -12.11 26.04
CA GLN A 249 4.40 -12.74 27.16
C GLN A 249 4.60 -11.83 28.38
N ALA A 250 4.36 -10.52 28.24
CA ALA A 250 4.48 -9.57 29.33
C ALA A 250 3.50 -9.91 30.46
N PRO A 251 3.87 -9.76 31.74
CA PRO A 251 2.97 -10.07 32.86
C PRO A 251 1.65 -9.30 32.87
N THR A 252 1.63 -8.11 32.23
CA THR A 252 0.45 -7.25 32.10
C THR A 252 -0.47 -7.65 30.93
N GLU A 253 -0.04 -8.57 30.09
CA GLU A 253 -0.74 -9.03 28.88
C GLU A 253 -1.22 -10.50 29.01
N LYS A 254 -1.31 -10.98 30.26
CA LYS A 254 -1.80 -12.32 30.63
C LYS A 254 -3.11 -12.24 31.39
#